data_AF-A0A6L5Y0I0-F1
#
_entry.id   AF-A0A6L5Y0I0-F1
#
_cell.length_a   1.000
_cell.length_b   1.000
_cell.length_c   1.000
_cell.angle_alpha   90.00
_cell.angle_beta   90.00
_cell.angle_gamma   90.00
#
_symmetry.space_group_name_H-M   'P 1'
#
loop_
_entity.id
_entity.type
_entity.pdbx_description
1 polymer ?
#
loop_
_entity_poly.entity_id
_entity_poly.type
_entity_poly.pdbx_seq_one_letter_code
_entity_poly.pdbx_strand_id
1 'polypeptide(L)'
;MNSREKGAAGERELANYLKEKGYQTRRGQQYCGANGDADVVGLPGIHIECKRVEKLNIENAINQSCFDARKGEIPTVIHRKNRKKWLVTMRLDDWIEMYQKFMEK
;
A
#
# COMPACT_ATOMS: atom_id res chain seq x y z
N MET A 1 6.87 16.28 -14.90
CA MET A 1 6.08 15.23 -14.22
C MET A 1 5.21 15.89 -13.16
N ASN A 2 3.89 15.82 -13.29
CA ASN A 2 2.96 16.36 -12.30
C ASN A 2 2.76 15.37 -11.12
N SER A 3 2.06 15.79 -10.07
CA SER A 3 1.84 14.96 -8.87
C SER A 3 1.14 13.63 -9.18
N ARG A 4 0.17 13.63 -10.10
CA ARG A 4 -0.57 12.42 -10.53
C ARG A 4 0.32 11.42 -11.26
N GLU A 5 1.13 11.90 -12.21
CA GLU A 5 2.08 11.07 -12.94
C GLU A 5 3.12 10.46 -11.99
N LYS A 6 3.58 11.25 -11.01
CA LYS A 6 4.52 10.78 -9.99
C LYS A 6 3.91 9.69 -9.09
N GLY A 7 2.66 9.87 -8.67
CA GLY A 7 1.90 8.85 -7.93
C GLY A 7 1.80 7.56 -8.73
N ALA A 8 1.27 7.65 -9.95
CA ALA A 8 1.12 6.48 -10.82
C ALA A 8 2.45 5.81 -11.19
N ALA A 9 3.56 6.56 -11.25
CA ALA A 9 4.90 5.99 -11.43
C ALA A 9 5.37 5.24 -10.17
N GLY A 10 5.11 5.78 -8.97
CA GLY A 10 5.39 5.11 -7.70
C GLY A 10 4.60 3.81 -7.53
N GLU A 11 3.31 3.82 -7.85
CA GLU A 11 2.44 2.64 -7.77
C GLU A 11 2.90 1.53 -8.74
N ARG A 12 3.28 1.89 -9.98
CA ARG A 12 3.86 0.92 -10.93
C ARG A 12 5.20 0.37 -10.46
N GLU A 13 6.04 1.23 -9.89
CA GLU A 13 7.34 0.82 -9.33
C GLU A 13 7.15 -0.19 -8.20
N LEU A 14 6.23 0.07 -7.28
CA LEU A 14 5.91 -0.84 -6.19
C LEU A 14 5.33 -2.17 -6.70
N ALA A 15 4.37 -2.12 -7.63
CA ALA A 15 3.81 -3.34 -8.23
C ALA A 15 4.90 -4.19 -8.91
N ASN A 16 5.80 -3.58 -9.66
CA ASN A 16 6.91 -4.32 -10.29
C ASN A 16 7.87 -4.90 -9.25
N TYR A 17 8.19 -4.16 -8.20
CA TYR A 17 9.01 -4.67 -7.09
C TYR A 17 8.38 -5.91 -6.43
N LEU A 18 7.06 -5.91 -6.22
CA LEU A 18 6.34 -7.07 -5.66
C LEU A 18 6.29 -8.24 -6.65
N LYS A 19 6.15 -8.00 -7.96
CA LYS A 19 6.27 -9.04 -9.00
C LYS A 19 7.63 -9.72 -8.99
N GLU A 20 8.71 -8.97 -8.82
CA GLU A 20 10.06 -9.53 -8.68
C GLU A 20 10.20 -10.46 -7.45
N LYS A 21 9.29 -10.36 -6.48
CA LYS A 21 9.20 -11.25 -5.31
C LYS A 21 8.22 -12.41 -5.50
N GLY A 22 7.66 -12.56 -6.69
CA GLY A 22 6.73 -13.65 -7.03
C GLY A 22 5.26 -13.33 -6.84
N TYR A 23 4.89 -12.10 -6.47
CA TYR A 23 3.49 -11.73 -6.29
C TYR A 23 2.83 -11.26 -7.60
N GLN A 24 1.63 -11.75 -7.89
CA GLN A 24 0.84 -11.34 -9.05
C GLN A 24 0.15 -9.99 -8.82
N THR A 25 0.95 -8.92 -8.73
CA THR A 25 0.46 -7.58 -8.39
C THR A 25 0.27 -6.68 -9.60
N ARG A 26 -0.58 -5.67 -9.47
CA ARG A 26 -0.76 -4.61 -10.47
C ARG A 26 -1.22 -3.32 -9.81
N ARG A 27 -0.99 -2.20 -10.50
CA ARG A 27 -1.56 -0.90 -10.10
C ARG A 27 -3.10 -0.98 -10.10
N GLY A 28 -3.72 -0.45 -9.06
CA GLY A 28 -5.16 -0.26 -8.99
C GLY A 28 -5.67 0.66 -10.10
N GLN A 29 -6.90 0.45 -10.55
CA GLN A 29 -7.55 1.29 -11.54
C GLN A 29 -8.77 1.92 -10.88
N GLN A 30 -8.64 3.17 -10.44
CA GLN A 30 -9.74 4.01 -9.90
C GLN A 30 -10.74 4.43 -11.01
N TYR A 31 -11.07 3.53 -11.94
CA TYR A 31 -11.98 3.80 -13.05
C TYR A 31 -13.36 3.25 -12.69
N CYS A 32 -14.25 4.16 -12.30
CA CYS A 32 -15.68 4.00 -11.99
C CYS A 32 -16.00 3.91 -10.49
N GLY A 33 -16.22 5.09 -9.89
CA GLY A 33 -17.23 5.35 -8.87
C GLY A 33 -17.32 4.38 -7.69
N ALA A 34 -16.78 4.83 -6.55
CA ALA A 34 -16.96 4.29 -5.20
C ALA A 34 -16.46 2.85 -5.00
N ASN A 35 -15.32 2.71 -4.29
CA ASN A 35 -15.08 1.71 -3.22
C ASN A 35 -13.59 1.42 -3.06
N GLY A 36 -12.90 2.08 -2.12
CA GLY A 36 -11.73 1.55 -1.40
C GLY A 36 -10.75 0.66 -2.16
N ASP A 37 -10.41 1.01 -3.41
CA ASP A 37 -9.48 0.22 -4.21
C ASP A 37 -8.06 0.60 -3.81
N ALA A 38 -7.31 -0.39 -3.34
CA ALA A 38 -5.90 -0.20 -3.02
C ALA A 38 -5.10 0.31 -4.24
N ASP A 39 -4.11 1.16 -3.98
CA ASP A 39 -3.19 1.70 -5.00
C ASP A 39 -2.46 0.58 -5.78
N VAL A 40 -2.18 -0.53 -5.09
CA VAL A 40 -1.64 -1.76 -5.66
C VAL A 40 -2.44 -2.94 -5.13
N VAL A 41 -2.89 -3.80 -6.04
CA VAL A 41 -3.65 -5.03 -5.71
C VAL A 41 -2.83 -6.27 -6.03
N GLY A 42 -3.25 -7.42 -5.50
CA GLY A 42 -2.59 -8.72 -5.72
C GLY A 42 -1.89 -9.31 -4.48
N LEU A 43 -2.07 -8.70 -3.31
CA LEU A 43 -1.74 -9.27 -2.00
C LEU A 43 -3.05 -9.52 -1.22
N PRO A 44 -3.55 -10.77 -1.16
CA PRO A 44 -4.81 -11.06 -0.48
C PRO A 44 -4.81 -10.62 0.99
N GLY A 45 -5.88 -9.92 1.39
CA GLY A 45 -6.06 -9.44 2.77
C GLY A 45 -5.27 -8.18 3.14
N ILE A 46 -4.57 -7.54 2.20
CA ILE A 46 -3.79 -6.32 2.45
C ILE A 46 -4.35 -5.17 1.62
N HIS A 47 -4.69 -4.06 2.27
CA HIS A 47 -5.01 -2.80 1.60
C HIS A 47 -3.74 -1.94 1.49
N ILE A 48 -3.25 -1.71 0.27
CA ILE A 48 -2.00 -0.99 0.03
C ILE A 48 -2.29 0.47 -0.34
N GLU A 49 -1.78 1.39 0.48
CA GLU A 49 -1.63 2.81 0.17
C GLU A 49 -0.16 3.10 -0.20
N CYS A 50 0.10 3.53 -1.44
CA CYS A 50 1.45 3.68 -1.99
C CYS A 50 1.90 5.14 -2.01
N LYS A 51 2.97 5.47 -1.26
CA LYS A 51 3.53 6.83 -1.22
C LYS A 51 4.99 6.89 -1.65
N ARG A 52 5.26 7.54 -2.79
CA ARG A 52 6.63 7.91 -3.24
C ARG A 52 6.87 9.42 -3.07
N VAL A 53 7.34 9.83 -1.89
CA VAL A 53 7.52 11.25 -1.53
C VAL A 53 8.76 11.47 -0.67
N GLU A 54 9.36 12.65 -0.74
CA GLU A 54 10.54 13.01 0.10
C GLU A 54 10.17 13.25 1.56
N LYS A 55 9.00 13.86 1.78
CA LYS A 55 8.44 14.15 3.09
C LYS A 55 7.03 13.58 3.13
N LEU A 56 6.86 12.50 3.89
CA LEU A 56 5.56 11.86 4.10
C LEU A 56 4.97 12.38 5.41
N ASN A 57 3.71 12.81 5.39
CA ASN A 57 2.91 12.88 6.60
C ASN A 57 2.35 11.48 6.86
N ILE A 58 2.95 10.77 7.82
CA ILE A 58 2.64 9.37 8.11
C ILE A 58 1.23 9.23 8.67
N GLU A 59 0.81 10.13 9.56
CA GLU A 59 -0.51 10.08 10.19
C GLU A 59 -1.63 10.21 9.14
N ASN A 60 -1.53 11.18 8.23
CA ASN A 60 -2.49 11.33 7.15
C ASN A 60 -2.52 10.10 6.22
N ALA A 61 -1.35 9.51 5.91
CA ALA A 61 -1.28 8.33 5.05
C ALA A 61 -1.88 7.10 5.71
N ILE A 62 -1.65 6.90 7.01
CA ILE A 62 -2.26 5.80 7.78
C ILE A 62 -3.78 6.01 7.87
N ASN A 63 -4.24 7.22 8.19
CA ASN A 63 -5.68 7.53 8.24
C ASN A 63 -6.36 7.29 6.88
N GLN A 64 -5.71 7.68 5.77
CA GLN A 64 -6.19 7.38 4.43
C GLN A 64 -6.30 5.88 4.20
N SER A 65 -5.23 5.13 4.47
CA SER A 65 -5.22 3.67 4.31
C SER A 65 -6.30 2.98 5.15
N CYS A 66 -6.52 3.42 6.40
CA CYS A 66 -7.56 2.87 7.26
C CYS A 66 -8.98 3.18 6.79
N PHE A 67 -9.20 4.36 6.20
CA PHE A 67 -10.50 4.76 5.67
C PHE A 67 -10.84 4.02 4.38
N ASP A 68 -9.85 3.84 3.50
CA ASP A 68 -10.04 3.20 2.19
C ASP A 68 -10.01 1.67 2.27
N ALA A 69 -9.45 1.07 3.33
CA ALA A 69 -9.43 -0.38 3.53
C ALA A 69 -10.83 -0.98 3.64
N ARG A 70 -11.05 -2.06 2.89
CA ARG A 70 -12.32 -2.81 2.96
C ARG A 70 -12.35 -3.71 4.19
N LYS A 71 -13.55 -4.12 4.58
CA LYS A 71 -13.74 -5.09 5.67
C LYS A 71 -12.93 -6.37 5.37
N GLY A 72 -12.05 -6.75 6.29
CA GLY A 72 -11.19 -7.92 6.17
C GLY A 72 -9.85 -7.67 5.48
N GLU A 73 -9.58 -6.44 5.02
CA GLU A 73 -8.25 -6.01 4.59
C GLU A 73 -7.50 -5.36 5.75
N ILE A 74 -6.19 -5.56 5.82
CA ILE A 74 -5.31 -4.91 6.78
C ILE A 74 -4.72 -3.64 6.14
N PRO A 75 -5.01 -2.43 6.69
CA PRO A 75 -4.47 -1.17 6.20
C PRO A 75 -2.95 -1.14 6.24
N THR A 76 -2.31 -0.85 5.11
CA THR A 76 -0.86 -0.86 4.98
C THR A 76 -0.36 0.28 4.10
N VAL A 77 0.48 1.15 4.66
CA VAL A 77 1.20 2.16 3.88
C VAL A 77 2.54 1.60 3.44
N ILE A 78 2.74 1.48 2.12
CA ILE A 78 4.04 1.15 1.54
C ILE A 78 4.64 2.41 0.93
N HIS A 79 5.77 2.84 1.47
CA HIS A 79 6.33 4.14 1.11
C HIS A 79 7.84 4.13 0.95
N ARG A 80 8.36 5.11 0.20
CA ARG A 80 9.79 5.39 0.14
C ARG A 80 10.09 6.85 -0.20
N LYS A 81 11.25 7.30 0.25
CA LYS A 81 11.92 8.50 -0.29
C LYS A 81 12.65 8.17 -1.58
N ASN A 82 12.96 9.17 -2.40
CA ASN A 82 13.75 8.95 -3.61
C ASN A 82 15.10 8.30 -3.25
N ARG A 83 15.48 7.31 -4.06
CA ARG A 83 16.73 6.53 -3.91
C ARG A 83 16.86 5.80 -2.57
N LYS A 84 15.78 5.66 -1.79
CA LYS A 84 15.73 4.82 -0.59
C LYS A 84 14.90 3.56 -0.85
N LYS A 85 15.10 2.56 0.02
CA LYS A 85 14.34 1.30 0.00
C LYS A 85 12.88 1.54 0.36
N TRP A 86 12.01 0.64 -0.09
CA TRP A 86 10.62 0.58 0.34
C TRP A 86 10.52 0.21 1.82
N LEU A 87 9.61 0.86 2.52
CA LEU A 87 9.24 0.62 3.90
C LEU A 87 7.75 0.29 3.97
N VAL A 88 7.40 -0.51 4.96
CA VAL A 88 6.01 -0.78 5.34
C VAL A 88 5.72 -0.06 6.64
N THR A 89 4.54 0.57 6.74
CA THR A 89 4.06 1.20 7.97
C THR A 89 2.61 0.84 8.19
N MET A 90 2.31 0.43 9.42
CA MET A 90 1.01 -0.08 9.87
C MET A 90 0.78 0.43 11.30
N ARG A 91 -0.46 0.41 11.79
CA ARG A 91 -0.66 0.54 13.24
C ARG A 91 -0.13 -0.71 13.93
N LEU A 92 0.26 -0.55 15.19
CA LEU A 92 0.78 -1.67 15.98
C LEU A 92 -0.23 -2.82 16.06
N ASP A 93 -1.51 -2.51 16.28
CA ASP A 93 -2.57 -3.52 16.39
C ASP A 93 -2.73 -4.32 15.08
N ASP A 94 -2.72 -3.65 13.94
CA ASP A 94 -2.78 -4.29 12.60
C ASP A 94 -1.57 -5.22 12.39
N TRP A 95 -0.38 -4.83 12.88
CA TRP A 95 0.82 -5.66 12.82
C TRP A 95 0.75 -6.86 13.75
N ILE A 96 0.22 -6.69 14.97
CA ILE A 96 0.03 -7.79 15.94
C ILE A 96 -0.94 -8.82 15.36
N GLU A 97 -2.05 -8.40 14.74
CA GLU A 97 -3.00 -9.31 14.08
C GLU A 97 -2.31 -10.13 12.98
N MET A 98 -1.49 -9.48 12.15
CA MET A 98 -0.72 -10.16 11.11
C MET A 98 0.31 -11.15 11.71
N TYR A 99 0.99 -10.75 12.79
CA TYR A 99 1.98 -11.58 13.46
C TYR A 99 1.35 -12.82 14.13
N GLN A 100 0.19 -12.68 14.75
CA GLN A 100 -0.57 -13.80 15.32
C GLN A 100 -0.97 -14.81 14.23
N LYS A 101 -1.52 -14.34 13.10
CA LYS A 101 -1.83 -15.18 11.94
C LYS A 101 -0.61 -15.89 11.35
N PHE A 102 0.58 -15.33 11.49
CA PHE A 102 1.83 -15.97 11.08
C PHE A 102 2.22 -17.11 12.03
N MET A 103 2.02 -16.94 13.34
CA MET A 103 2.35 -17.95 14.35
C MET A 103 1.37 -19.13 14.38
N GLU A 104 0.15 -18.95 13.86
CA GLU A 104 -0.90 -19.98 13.78
C GLU A 104 -0.75 -20.93 12.57
N LYS A 105 0.25 -20.71 11.72
CA LYS A 105 0.57 -21.55 10.54
C LYS A 105 1.74 -22.49 10.82
#